data_AF-A0A4Y8I2Q2-F1
#
_entry.id   AF-A0A4Y8I2Q2-F1
#
_cell.length_a   1.000
_cell.length_b   1.000
_cell.length_c   1.000
_cell.angle_alpha   90.00
_cell.angle_beta   90.00
_cell.angle_gamma   90.00
#
_symmetry.space_group_name_H-M   'P 1'
#
loop_
_entity.id
_entity.type
_entity.pdbx_description
1 polymer ?
#
loop_
_entity_poly.entity_id
_entity_poly.type
_entity_poly.pdbx_seq_one_letter_code
_entity_poly.pdbx_strand_id
1 'polypeptide(L)'
;MKNSFLDFLKAFRKTIIVWVLLLVFVLIGIYFGVPKKILGGGIIAIGWVTGAFAGLMAMIALLPLVGPIIVSVLSLPVIWLLNGLGYFVSIIAIKKGYSKEVVNSRVLTVVLLVGIVIGYVLSKLIDFFRENGFNIL
;
A
#
# COMPACT_ATOMS: atom_id res chain seq x y z
N MET A 1 -28.39 -23.86 25.54
CA MET A 1 -27.70 -22.59 25.82
C MET A 1 -26.71 -22.36 24.70
N LYS A 2 -26.99 -21.41 23.78
CA LYS A 2 -26.09 -21.12 22.66
C LYS A 2 -24.76 -20.64 23.26
N ASN A 3 -23.66 -21.34 23.00
CA ASN A 3 -22.36 -21.03 23.60
C ASN A 3 -21.85 -19.71 23.02
N SER A 4 -22.29 -18.59 23.59
CA SER A 4 -21.96 -17.21 23.20
C SER A 4 -20.45 -17.00 23.02
N PHE A 5 -19.64 -17.71 23.82
CA PHE A 5 -18.18 -17.69 23.73
C PHE A 5 -17.62 -18.32 22.43
N LEU A 6 -18.19 -19.45 21.98
CA LEU A 6 -17.76 -20.10 20.73
C LEU A 6 -18.17 -19.27 19.50
N ASP A 7 -19.31 -18.59 19.58
CA ASP A 7 -19.75 -17.67 18.53
C ASP A 7 -18.84 -16.44 18.45
N PHE A 8 -18.41 -15.91 19.59
CA PHE A 8 -17.41 -14.83 19.66
C PHE A 8 -16.08 -15.24 19.04
N LEU A 9 -15.54 -16.42 19.40
CA LEU A 9 -14.30 -16.95 18.84
C LEU A 9 -14.38 -17.14 17.31
N LYS A 10 -15.53 -17.60 16.81
CA LYS A 10 -15.75 -17.73 15.37
C LYS A 10 -15.83 -16.38 14.67
N ALA A 11 -16.52 -15.40 15.27
CA ALA A 11 -16.67 -14.06 14.72
C ALA A 11 -15.31 -13.34 14.59
N PHE A 12 -14.46 -13.45 15.61
CA PHE A 12 -13.17 -12.75 15.65
C PHE A 12 -11.97 -13.62 15.27
N ARG A 13 -12.19 -14.82 14.71
CA ARG A 13 -11.14 -15.80 14.39
C ARG A 13 -9.94 -15.17 13.67
N LYS A 14 -10.19 -14.34 12.64
CA LYS A 14 -9.11 -13.70 11.86
C LYS A 14 -8.27 -12.76 12.73
N THR A 15 -8.94 -11.90 13.52
CA THR A 15 -8.28 -10.98 14.45
C THR A 15 -7.47 -11.75 15.48
N ILE A 16 -8.06 -12.78 16.09
CA ILE A 16 -7.39 -13.62 17.08
C ILE A 16 -6.13 -14.28 16.49
N ILE A 17 -6.21 -14.82 15.27
CA ILE A 17 -5.04 -15.39 14.59
C ILE A 17 -3.92 -14.36 14.44
N VAL A 18 -4.23 -13.12 14.03
CA VAL A 18 -3.23 -12.05 13.89
C VAL A 18 -2.57 -11.73 15.22
N TRP A 19 -3.36 -11.59 16.30
CA TRP A 19 -2.83 -11.32 17.64
C TRP A 19 -1.93 -12.45 18.15
N VAL A 20 -2.33 -13.71 17.95
CA VAL A 20 -1.51 -14.87 18.29
C VAL A 20 -0.19 -14.84 17.50
N LEU A 21 -0.24 -14.51 16.21
CA LEU A 21 0.94 -14.47 15.36
C LEU A 21 1.92 -13.37 15.77
N LEU A 22 1.41 -12.19 16.15
CA LEU A 22 2.21 -11.11 16.73
C LEU A 22 2.86 -11.52 18.06
N LEU A 23 2.11 -12.20 18.93
CA LEU A 23 2.63 -12.68 20.21
C LEU A 23 3.74 -13.72 19.99
N VAL A 24 3.54 -14.66 19.06
CA VAL A 24 4.57 -15.63 18.66
C VAL A 24 5.81 -14.93 18.11
N PHE A 25 5.65 -13.91 17.26
CA PHE A 25 6.78 -13.15 16.72
C PHE A 25 7.62 -12.47 17.81
N VAL A 26 6.96 -11.89 18.83
CA VAL A 26 7.63 -11.29 19.99
C VAL A 26 8.37 -12.35 20.80
N LEU A 27 7.75 -13.50 21.08
CA LEU A 27 8.37 -14.61 21.79
C LEU A 27 9.61 -15.15 21.06
N ILE A 28 9.52 -15.28 19.73
CA ILE A 28 10.65 -15.68 18.88
C ILE A 28 11.80 -14.67 19.00
N GLY A 29 11.51 -13.37 18.95
CA GLY A 29 12.53 -12.33 19.12
C GLY A 29 13.23 -12.42 20.47
N ILE A 30 12.47 -12.67 21.55
CA ILE A 30 13.05 -12.88 22.89
C ILE A 30 13.91 -14.15 22.92
N TYR A 31 13.43 -15.25 22.33
CA TYR A 31 14.14 -16.53 22.27
C TYR A 31 15.49 -16.42 21.54
N PHE A 32 15.54 -15.67 20.44
CA PHE A 32 16.79 -15.39 19.71
C PHE A 32 17.69 -14.33 20.38
N GLY A 33 17.33 -13.86 21.59
CA GLY A 33 18.15 -12.92 22.35
C GLY A 33 18.12 -11.49 21.81
N VAL A 34 17.11 -11.11 21.02
CA VAL A 34 16.97 -9.73 20.51
C VAL A 34 16.87 -8.78 21.71
N PRO A 35 17.71 -7.74 21.79
CA PRO A 35 17.67 -6.79 22.90
C PRO A 35 16.28 -6.18 23.07
N LYS A 36 15.73 -6.19 24.29
CA LYS A 36 14.38 -5.69 24.59
C LYS A 36 14.15 -4.24 24.13
N LYS A 37 15.18 -3.40 24.15
CA LYS A 37 15.13 -2.02 23.63
C LYS A 37 14.86 -1.97 22.13
N ILE A 38 15.48 -2.86 21.35
CA ILE A 38 15.28 -2.98 19.91
C ILE A 38 13.91 -3.57 19.62
N LEU A 39 13.53 -4.62 20.35
CA LEU A 39 12.22 -5.28 20.18
C LEU A 39 11.06 -4.29 20.47
N GLY A 40 11.10 -3.63 21.63
CA GLY A 40 10.10 -2.64 22.03
C GLY A 40 10.11 -1.41 21.12
N GLY A 41 11.30 -0.90 20.77
CA GLY A 41 11.45 0.21 19.83
C GLY A 41 10.87 -0.11 18.45
N GLY A 42 11.12 -1.32 17.94
CA GLY A 42 10.57 -1.79 16.66
C GLY A 42 9.05 -1.89 16.68
N ILE A 43 8.46 -2.44 17.75
CA ILE A 43 6.99 -2.53 17.90
C ILE A 43 6.37 -1.13 17.91
N ILE A 44 6.94 -0.20 18.70
CA ILE A 44 6.46 1.18 18.78
C ILE A 44 6.59 1.88 17.42
N ALA A 45 7.74 1.74 16.76
CA ALA A 45 7.99 2.33 15.45
C ALA A 45 7.00 1.81 14.40
N ILE A 46 6.79 0.49 14.32
CA ILE A 46 5.82 -0.11 13.40
C ILE A 46 4.40 0.38 13.71
N GLY A 47 4.02 0.42 14.98
CA GLY A 47 2.71 0.93 15.40
C GLY A 47 2.50 2.40 15.02
N TRP A 48 3.51 3.24 15.24
CA TRP A 48 3.48 4.66 14.84
C TRP A 48 3.39 4.83 13.33
N VAL A 49 4.21 4.13 12.56
CA VAL A 49 4.19 4.22 11.08
C VAL A 49 2.84 3.76 10.54
N THR A 50 2.30 2.65 11.06
CA THR A 50 1.02 2.10 10.61
C THR A 50 -0.14 3.03 11.00
N GLY A 51 -0.10 3.60 12.22
CA GLY A 51 -1.08 4.58 12.68
C GLY A 51 -1.05 5.88 11.86
N ALA A 52 0.14 6.41 11.59
CA ALA A 52 0.33 7.58 10.74
C ALA A 52 -0.15 7.33 9.31
N PHE A 53 0.16 6.16 8.75
CA PHE A 53 -0.32 5.75 7.43
C PHE A 53 -1.85 5.66 7.41
N ALA A 54 -2.46 4.98 8.38
CA ALA A 54 -3.92 4.90 8.50
C ALA A 54 -4.58 6.29 8.62
N GLY A 55 -3.99 7.19 9.38
CA GLY A 55 -4.43 8.59 9.49
C GLY A 55 -4.37 9.32 8.15
N LEU A 56 -3.27 9.18 7.40
CA LEU A 56 -3.11 9.74 6.06
C LEU A 56 -4.14 9.16 5.08
N MET A 57 -4.38 7.84 5.11
CA MET A 57 -5.42 7.20 4.28
C MET A 57 -6.80 7.74 4.61
N ALA A 58 -7.12 7.95 5.89
CA ALA A 58 -8.38 8.52 6.33
C ALA A 58 -8.57 9.96 5.83
N MET A 59 -7.51 10.78 5.85
CA MET A 59 -7.55 12.14 5.31
C MET A 59 -7.77 12.14 3.79
N ILE A 60 -7.09 11.27 3.05
CA ILE A 60 -7.28 11.14 1.59
C ILE A 60 -8.70 10.68 1.26
N ALA A 61 -9.27 9.77 2.05
CA ALA A 61 -10.63 9.26 1.87
C ALA A 61 -11.72 10.34 1.96
N LEU A 62 -11.43 11.49 2.59
CA LEU A 62 -12.36 12.63 2.64
C LEU A 62 -12.61 13.26 1.26
N LEU A 63 -11.72 13.04 0.28
CA LEU A 63 -11.94 13.48 -1.10
C LEU A 63 -13.00 12.58 -1.75
N PRO A 64 -14.21 13.08 -2.06
CA PRO A 64 -15.37 12.23 -2.35
C PRO A 64 -15.23 11.38 -3.62
N LEU A 65 -14.49 11.86 -4.63
CA LEU A 65 -14.29 11.13 -5.89
C LEU A 65 -12.96 10.37 -5.91
N VAL A 66 -11.86 11.08 -5.66
CA VAL A 66 -10.50 10.58 -5.87
C VAL A 66 -9.99 9.81 -4.66
N GLY A 67 -10.49 10.15 -3.46
CA GLY A 67 -10.04 9.61 -2.19
C GLY A 67 -10.16 8.09 -2.11
N PRO A 68 -11.36 7.51 -2.28
CA PRO A 68 -11.54 6.05 -2.25
C PRO A 68 -10.68 5.30 -3.28
N ILE A 69 -10.48 5.88 -4.47
CA ILE A 69 -9.66 5.28 -5.53
C ILE A 69 -8.19 5.25 -5.12
N ILE A 70 -7.65 6.37 -4.64
CA ILE A 70 -6.27 6.45 -4.16
C ILE A 70 -6.08 5.51 -2.96
N VAL A 71 -7.05 5.48 -2.03
CA VAL A 71 -6.96 4.66 -0.83
C VAL A 71 -6.91 3.18 -1.17
N SER A 72 -7.81 2.72 -2.04
CA SER A 72 -7.86 1.33 -2.47
C SER A 72 -6.57 0.88 -3.16
N VAL A 73 -5.92 1.73 -3.94
CA VAL A 73 -4.61 1.42 -4.56
C VAL A 73 -3.50 1.40 -3.52
N LEU A 74 -3.34 2.48 -2.73
CA LEU A 74 -2.24 2.61 -1.78
C LEU A 74 -2.29 1.61 -0.62
N SER A 75 -3.49 1.12 -0.27
CA SER A 75 -3.65 0.09 0.77
C SER A 75 -3.28 -1.33 0.31
N LEU A 76 -3.01 -1.56 -0.98
CA LEU A 76 -2.61 -2.88 -1.49
C LEU A 76 -1.15 -3.20 -1.16
N PRO A 77 -0.86 -4.20 -0.32
CA PRO A 77 0.52 -4.55 0.05
C PRO A 77 1.36 -5.01 -1.15
N VAL A 78 0.71 -5.68 -2.11
CA VAL A 78 1.37 -6.22 -3.32
C VAL A 78 2.03 -5.12 -4.14
N ILE A 79 1.43 -3.93 -4.23
CA ILE A 79 1.99 -2.81 -4.99
C ILE A 79 3.33 -2.38 -4.39
N TRP A 80 3.40 -2.26 -3.06
CA TRP A 80 4.63 -1.90 -2.34
C TRP A 80 5.69 -2.99 -2.45
N LEU A 81 5.30 -4.27 -2.37
CA LEU A 81 6.22 -5.39 -2.53
C LEU A 81 6.82 -5.45 -3.94
N LEU A 82 5.99 -5.34 -4.97
CA LEU A 82 6.45 -5.35 -6.37
C LEU A 82 7.35 -4.15 -6.66
N ASN A 83 7.01 -2.98 -6.13
CA ASN A 83 7.81 -1.77 -6.29
C ASN A 83 9.18 -1.91 -5.60
N GLY A 84 9.21 -2.40 -4.36
CA GLY A 84 10.44 -2.71 -3.63
C GLY A 84 11.30 -3.76 -4.33
N LEU A 85 10.70 -4.84 -4.81
CA LEU A 85 11.39 -5.86 -5.62
C LEU A 85 11.94 -5.28 -6.91
N GLY A 86 11.17 -4.44 -7.62
CA GLY A 86 11.62 -3.77 -8.83
C GLY A 86 12.85 -2.90 -8.59
N TYR A 87 12.91 -2.17 -7.47
CA TYR A 87 14.10 -1.42 -7.07
C TYR A 87 15.27 -2.33 -6.71
N PHE A 88 15.02 -3.41 -5.97
CA PHE A 88 16.06 -4.36 -5.59
C PHE A 88 16.73 -4.99 -6.82
N VAL A 89 15.92 -5.48 -7.77
CA VAL A 89 16.40 -6.02 -9.05
C VAL A 89 17.13 -4.94 -9.85
N SER A 90 16.63 -3.70 -9.85
CA SER A 90 17.28 -2.58 -10.55
C SER A 90 18.66 -2.27 -9.99
N ILE A 91 18.85 -2.29 -8.67
CA ILE A 91 20.16 -2.09 -8.05
C ILE A 91 21.14 -3.18 -8.49
N ILE A 92 20.70 -4.44 -8.53
CA ILE A 92 21.54 -5.56 -8.99
C ILE A 92 21.89 -5.40 -10.47
N ALA A 93 20.93 -5.03 -11.32
CA ALA A 93 21.13 -4.84 -12.74
C ALA A 93 22.10 -3.69 -13.05
N ILE A 94 21.96 -2.55 -12.34
CA ILE A 94 22.88 -1.41 -12.41
C ILE A 94 24.31 -1.85 -12.04
N LYS A 95 24.47 -2.61 -10.94
CA LYS A 95 25.78 -3.14 -10.54
C LYS A 95 26.41 -4.07 -11.57
N LYS A 96 25.59 -4.73 -12.40
CA LYS A 96 26.04 -5.61 -13.51
C LYS A 96 26.31 -4.85 -14.81
N GLY A 97 26.17 -3.53 -14.84
CA GLY A 97 26.41 -2.69 -16.03
C GLY A 97 25.17 -2.39 -16.86
N TYR A 98 23.98 -2.90 -16.49
CA TYR A 98 22.72 -2.70 -17.24
C TYR A 98 22.00 -1.39 -16.89
N SER A 99 22.75 -0.35 -16.53
CA SER A 99 22.17 0.92 -16.07
C SER A 99 21.31 1.58 -17.15
N LYS A 100 21.72 1.49 -18.42
CA LYS A 100 20.99 2.09 -19.54
C LYS A 100 19.64 1.40 -19.76
N GLU A 101 19.60 0.08 -19.66
CA GLU A 101 18.41 -0.75 -19.83
C GLU A 101 17.40 -0.52 -18.68
N VAL A 102 17.90 -0.41 -17.45
CA VAL A 102 17.08 -0.07 -16.28
C VAL A 102 16.47 1.32 -16.41
N VAL A 103 17.25 2.31 -16.87
CA VAL A 103 16.73 3.67 -17.09
C VAL A 103 15.73 3.68 -18.24
N ASN A 104 16.05 3.05 -19.37
CA ASN A 104 15.19 3.07 -20.55
C ASN A 104 13.83 2.40 -20.29
N SER A 105 13.82 1.26 -19.59
CA SER A 105 12.56 0.60 -19.20
C SER A 105 11.71 1.47 -18.26
N ARG A 106 12.33 2.19 -17.32
CA ARG A 106 11.63 3.13 -16.43
C ARG A 106 11.07 4.32 -17.19
N VAL A 107 11.87 4.93 -18.07
CA VAL A 107 11.43 6.05 -18.92
C VAL A 107 10.24 5.63 -19.77
N LEU A 108 10.31 4.47 -20.45
CA LEU A 108 9.22 3.95 -21.26
C LEU A 108 7.93 3.79 -20.45
N THR A 109 8.03 3.19 -19.26
CA THR A 109 6.87 2.97 -18.39
C THR A 109 6.28 4.30 -17.91
N VAL A 110 7.12 5.27 -17.53
CA VAL A 110 6.66 6.60 -17.09
C VAL A 110 5.97 7.35 -18.24
N VAL A 111 6.56 7.35 -19.44
CA VAL A 111 5.97 7.99 -20.62
C VAL A 111 4.61 7.39 -20.94
N LEU A 112 4.50 6.06 -20.94
CA LEU A 112 3.24 5.35 -21.17
C LEU A 112 2.18 5.73 -20.12
N LEU A 113 2.53 5.66 -18.83
CA LEU A 113 1.60 5.98 -17.75
C LEU A 113 1.13 7.44 -17.80
N VAL A 114 2.04 8.38 -18.05
CA VAL A 114 1.69 9.80 -18.22
C VAL A 114 0.74 9.99 -19.40
N GLY A 115 1.00 9.34 -20.54
CA GLY A 115 0.12 9.39 -21.69
C GLY A 115 -1.29 8.88 -21.39
N ILE A 116 -1.41 7.74 -20.70
CA ILE A 116 -2.71 7.18 -20.29
C ILE A 116 -3.45 8.12 -19.33
N VAL A 117 -2.75 8.68 -18.33
CA VAL A 117 -3.34 9.61 -17.36
C VAL A 117 -3.85 10.87 -18.05
N ILE A 118 -3.05 11.47 -18.94
CA ILE A 118 -3.46 12.64 -19.72
C ILE A 118 -4.70 12.31 -20.55
N GLY A 119 -4.71 11.18 -21.27
CA GLY A 119 -5.86 10.76 -22.07
C GLY A 119 -7.14 10.59 -21.24
N TYR A 120 -7.04 9.96 -20.06
CA TYR A 120 -8.17 9.79 -19.15
C TYR A 120 -8.69 11.12 -18.60
N VAL A 121 -7.80 12.02 -18.19
CA VAL A 121 -8.19 13.36 -17.68
C VAL A 121 -8.88 14.16 -18.78
N LEU A 122 -8.34 14.16 -20.00
CA LEU A 122 -8.96 14.84 -21.15
C LEU A 122 -10.34 14.25 -21.45
N SER A 123 -10.49 12.93 -21.45
CA SER A 123 -11.79 12.26 -21.65
C SER A 123 -12.82 12.72 -20.61
N LYS A 124 -12.45 12.70 -19.32
CA LYS A 124 -13.31 13.15 -18.21
C LYS A 124 -13.69 14.62 -18.32
N LEU A 125 -12.78 15.47 -18.76
CA LEU A 125 -13.04 16.91 -18.97
C LEU A 125 -14.05 17.12 -20.10
N ILE A 126 -13.89 16.42 -21.23
CA ILE A 126 -14.83 16.50 -22.35
C ILE A 126 -16.23 16.06 -21.90
N ASP A 127 -16.33 14.93 -21.19
CA ASP A 127 -17.61 14.45 -20.65
C ASP A 127 -18.25 15.47 -19.69
N PHE A 128 -17.46 16.05 -18.78
CA PHE A 128 -17.94 17.08 -17.86
C PHE A 128 -18.49 18.32 -18.58
N PHE A 129 -17.81 18.83 -19.61
CA PHE A 129 -18.29 19.99 -20.35
C PHE A 129 -19.56 19.68 -21.15
N ARG A 130 -19.63 18.48 -21.75
CA ARG A 130 -20.80 18.00 -22.47
C ARG A 130 -22.03 17.89 -21.56
N GLU A 131 -21.86 17.36 -20.35
CA GLU A 131 -22.93 17.28 -19.35
C GLU A 131 -23.44 18.67 -18.90
N ASN A 132 -22.59 19.70 -18.94
CA ASN A 132 -22.93 21.08 -18.59
C ASN A 132 -23.42 21.93 -19.78
N GLY A 133 -23.74 21.30 -20.92
CA GLY A 133 -24.33 21.99 -22.08
C GLY A 133 -23.35 22.80 -22.93
N PHE A 134 -22.04 22.70 -22.67
CA PHE A 134 -21.02 23.22 -23.58
C PHE A 134 -20.79 22.19 -24.70
N ASN A 135 -21.15 22.55 -25.93
CA ASN A 135 -20.80 21.75 -27.11
C ASN A 135 -19.35 22.03 -27.48
N ILE A 136 -18.45 21.17 -27.02
CA ILE A 136 -17.04 21.21 -27.39
C ILE A 136 -16.77 19.91 -28.17
N LEU A 137 -16.71 20.05 -29.50
CA LEU A 137 -16.67 19.00 -30.55
C LEU A 137 -17.94 18.14 -30.67
#